data_AF-A0A952J0Q3-F1
#
_entry.id   AF-A0A952J0Q3-F1
#
_cell.length_a   1.000
_cell.length_b   1.000
_cell.length_c   1.000
_cell.angle_alpha   90.00
_cell.angle_beta   90.00
_cell.angle_gamma   90.00
#
_symmetry.space_group_name_H-M   'P 1'
#
loop_
_entity.id
_entity.type
_entity.pdbx_description
1 polymer ?
#
loop_
_entity_poly.entity_id
_entity_poly.type
_entity_poly.pdbx_seq_one_letter_code
_entity_poly.pdbx_strand_id
1 'polypeptide(L)'
;MKWSMWILGLLITVGVQAQTQQDKIREAEMQRQANRQMQTDRQIDSVALLINQQNYTAAEAKIISILKTVRSVPSDLTFYLGKNSYYLAKYKQSVDWLNKYIQLKGTAGQFSQEAIDLKAKAEVELLKEKQVEVQQAAQLLSKDFEIDCGPTGKVVCPVCNGSTVVIKKTYLGETYKTCAYCNHTGALTCEEYNKLLKGQLTVGSR
;
A
#
# COMPACT_ATOMS: atom_id res chain seq x y z
N MET A 1 36.02 -7.01 62.68
CA MET A 1 34.93 -6.05 62.32
C MET A 1 35.35 -4.93 61.37
N LYS A 2 36.59 -4.40 61.40
CA LYS A 2 36.98 -3.26 60.56
C LYS A 2 36.95 -3.52 59.04
N TRP A 3 37.31 -4.72 58.57
CA TRP A 3 37.31 -5.04 57.12
C TRP A 3 35.91 -5.15 56.49
N SER A 4 34.89 -5.54 57.27
CA SER A 4 33.52 -5.67 56.75
C SER A 4 32.86 -4.32 56.46
N MET A 5 33.24 -3.24 57.18
CA MET A 5 32.77 -1.88 56.87
C MET A 5 33.41 -1.29 55.61
N TRP A 6 34.67 -1.65 55.30
CA TRP A 6 35.33 -1.17 54.08
C TRP A 6 34.78 -1.83 52.82
N ILE A 7 34.44 -3.13 52.89
CA ILE A 7 33.82 -3.84 51.76
C ILE A 7 32.40 -3.33 51.48
N LEU A 8 31.62 -3.00 52.52
CA LEU A 8 30.30 -2.38 52.35
C LEU A 8 30.39 -0.99 51.72
N GLY A 9 31.35 -0.15 52.14
CA GLY A 9 31.56 1.17 51.56
C GLY A 9 31.97 1.15 50.08
N LEU A 10 32.71 0.12 49.66
CA LEU A 10 33.19 -0.04 48.28
C LEU A 10 32.12 -0.62 47.35
N LEU A 11 31.16 -1.40 47.87
CA LEU A 11 30.01 -1.89 47.09
C LEU A 11 28.97 -0.79 46.81
N ILE A 12 28.79 0.16 47.73
CA ILE A 12 27.83 1.26 47.57
C ILE A 12 28.31 2.26 46.51
N THR A 13 29.61 2.56 46.44
CA THR A 13 30.15 3.53 45.46
C THR A 13 30.09 3.02 44.02
N VAL A 14 30.29 1.72 43.80
CA VAL A 14 30.22 1.11 42.46
C VAL A 14 28.79 1.09 41.91
N GLY A 15 27.79 0.83 42.77
CA GLY A 15 26.37 0.86 42.37
C GLY A 15 25.89 2.25 41.92
N VAL A 16 26.29 3.30 42.64
CA VAL A 16 25.92 4.70 42.31
C VAL A 16 26.64 5.20 41.05
N GLN A 17 27.91 4.83 40.83
CA GLN A 17 28.64 5.18 39.60
C GLN A 17 28.09 4.46 38.35
N ALA A 18 27.64 3.21 38.50
CA ALA A 18 27.03 2.47 37.38
C ALA A 18 25.66 3.05 36.97
N GLN A 19 24.81 3.43 37.93
CA GLN A 19 23.53 4.09 37.64
C GLN A 19 23.72 5.44 36.94
N THR A 20 24.63 6.27 37.44
CA THR A 20 24.92 7.59 36.82
C THR A 20 25.54 7.51 35.43
N GLN A 21 26.27 6.44 35.09
CA GLN A 21 26.76 6.22 33.72
C GLN A 21 25.63 5.79 32.76
N GLN A 22 24.71 4.92 33.21
CA GLN A 22 23.56 4.50 32.40
C GLN A 22 22.61 5.65 32.08
N ASP A 23 22.36 6.54 33.04
CA ASP A 23 21.50 7.71 32.82
C ASP A 23 22.10 8.68 31.80
N LYS A 24 23.42 8.94 31.86
CA LYS A 24 24.13 9.75 30.86
C LYS A 24 24.06 9.15 29.45
N ILE A 25 24.14 7.82 29.32
CA ILE A 25 24.01 7.14 28.02
C ILE A 25 22.58 7.32 27.49
N ARG A 26 21.56 7.13 28.35
CA ARG A 26 20.15 7.32 27.98
C ARG A 26 19.87 8.76 27.53
N GLU A 27 20.37 9.74 28.27
CA GLU A 27 20.25 11.16 27.91
C GLU A 27 20.91 11.46 26.56
N ALA A 28 22.13 10.96 26.34
CA ALA A 28 22.82 11.12 25.06
C ALA A 28 22.08 10.47 23.89
N GLU A 29 21.44 9.30 24.11
CA GLU A 29 20.62 8.64 23.10
C GLU A 29 19.34 9.42 22.79
N MET A 30 18.64 9.91 23.81
CA MET A 30 17.45 10.76 23.64
C MET A 30 17.81 12.03 22.87
N GLN A 31 18.94 12.68 23.21
CA GLN A 31 19.40 13.87 22.51
C GLN A 31 19.76 13.56 21.04
N ARG A 32 20.41 12.42 20.76
CA ARG A 32 20.66 11.96 19.37
C ARG A 32 19.36 11.69 18.61
N GLN A 33 18.35 11.10 19.25
CA GLN A 33 17.03 10.88 18.64
C GLN A 33 16.34 12.20 18.33
N ALA A 34 16.29 13.13 19.28
CA ALA A 34 15.72 14.46 19.09
C ALA A 34 16.42 15.22 17.95
N ASN A 35 17.75 15.19 17.91
CA ASN A 35 18.53 15.83 16.85
C ASN A 35 18.22 15.24 15.46
N ARG A 36 18.06 13.92 15.37
CA ARG A 36 17.64 13.26 14.12
C ARG A 36 16.23 13.67 13.72
N GLN A 37 15.29 13.70 14.68
CA GLN A 37 13.91 14.11 14.42
C GLN A 37 13.87 15.54 13.88
N MET A 38 14.56 16.49 14.52
CA MET A 38 14.64 17.88 14.05
C MET A 38 15.24 17.99 12.64
N GLN A 39 16.24 17.17 12.30
CA GLN A 39 16.80 17.14 10.95
C GLN A 39 15.77 16.63 9.93
N THR A 40 15.03 15.58 10.26
CA THR A 40 13.95 15.06 9.42
C THR A 40 12.84 16.09 9.24
N ASP A 41 12.42 16.77 10.30
CA ASP A 41 11.36 17.79 10.24
C ASP A 41 11.77 18.95 9.32
N ARG A 42 13.01 19.43 9.40
CA ARG A 42 13.55 20.43 8.45
C ARG A 42 13.52 19.96 7.00
N GLN A 43 13.75 18.67 6.76
CA GLN A 43 13.65 18.11 5.40
C GLN A 43 12.19 18.07 4.93
N ILE A 44 11.24 17.81 5.83
CA ILE A 44 9.80 17.85 5.54
C ILE A 44 9.37 19.29 5.23
N ASP A 45 9.83 20.30 5.96
CA ASP A 45 9.56 21.71 5.66
C ASP A 45 10.04 22.09 4.26
N SER A 46 11.21 21.58 3.86
CA SER A 46 11.73 21.75 2.50
C SER A 46 10.84 21.09 1.44
N VAL A 47 10.20 19.95 1.75
CA VAL A 47 9.21 19.33 0.86
C VAL A 47 7.96 20.21 0.75
N ALA A 48 7.46 20.71 1.88
CA ALA A 48 6.29 21.59 1.92
C ALA A 48 6.50 22.83 1.06
N LEU A 49 7.69 23.45 1.14
CA LEU A 49 8.08 24.60 0.32
C LEU A 49 8.02 24.26 -1.18
N LEU A 50 8.61 23.15 -1.59
CA LEU A 50 8.63 22.72 -3.01
C LEU A 50 7.22 22.48 -3.54
N ILE A 51 6.35 21.85 -2.75
CA ILE A 51 4.94 21.64 -3.10
C ILE A 51 4.20 22.97 -3.23
N ASN A 52 4.42 23.91 -2.31
CA ASN A 52 3.80 25.25 -2.36
C ASN A 52 4.27 26.05 -3.58
N GLN A 53 5.50 25.82 -4.04
CA GLN A 53 6.06 26.36 -5.28
C GLN A 53 5.62 25.60 -6.53
N GLN A 54 4.73 24.60 -6.39
CA GLN A 54 4.26 23.72 -7.46
C GLN A 54 5.38 22.90 -8.14
N ASN A 55 6.53 22.77 -7.49
CA ASN A 55 7.65 21.98 -7.98
C ASN A 55 7.54 20.53 -7.52
N TYR A 56 6.52 19.83 -8.03
CA TYR A 56 6.12 18.52 -7.55
C TYR A 56 7.15 17.41 -7.85
N THR A 57 7.90 17.54 -8.93
CA THR A 57 8.97 16.60 -9.31
C THR A 57 10.17 16.72 -8.38
N ALA A 58 10.59 17.94 -8.03
CA ALA A 58 11.64 18.16 -7.04
C ALA A 58 11.18 17.73 -5.63
N ALA A 59 9.92 18.00 -5.28
CA ALA A 59 9.33 17.52 -4.03
C ALA A 59 9.36 15.99 -3.96
N GLU A 60 9.01 15.29 -5.03
CA GLU A 60 9.07 13.83 -5.11
C GLU A 60 10.50 13.30 -4.90
N ALA A 61 11.48 13.87 -5.61
CA ALA A 61 12.88 13.48 -5.46
C ALA A 61 13.36 13.67 -4.00
N LYS A 62 12.95 14.77 -3.35
CA LYS A 62 13.26 15.04 -1.96
C LYS A 62 12.58 14.03 -1.03
N ILE A 63 11.30 13.73 -1.22
CA ILE A 63 10.57 12.73 -0.43
C ILE A 63 11.27 11.36 -0.54
N ILE A 64 11.63 10.93 -1.74
CA ILE A 64 12.36 9.67 -1.96
C ILE A 64 13.69 9.66 -1.21
N SER A 65 14.41 10.78 -1.18
CA SER A 65 15.67 10.90 -0.43
C SER A 65 15.46 10.75 1.09
N ILE A 66 14.37 11.28 1.64
CA ILE A 66 14.01 11.15 3.05
C ILE A 66 13.63 9.70 3.36
N LEU A 67 12.83 9.06 2.50
CA LEU A 67 12.39 7.67 2.70
C LEU A 67 13.56 6.67 2.74
N LYS A 68 14.68 6.99 2.08
CA LYS A 68 15.90 6.16 2.12
C LYS A 68 16.65 6.24 3.46
N THR A 69 16.43 7.28 4.26
CA THR A 69 17.21 7.54 5.48
C THR A 69 16.40 7.34 6.76
N VAL A 70 15.07 7.47 6.71
CA VAL A 70 14.21 7.33 7.90
C VAL A 70 13.91 5.87 8.20
N ARG A 71 13.96 5.50 9.49
CA ARG A 71 13.52 4.18 9.97
C ARG A 71 12.00 4.04 9.99
N SER A 72 11.30 5.14 10.25
CA SER A 72 9.85 5.21 10.35
C SER A 72 9.38 6.48 9.66
N VAL A 73 8.35 6.37 8.82
CA VAL A 73 7.82 7.51 8.06
C VAL A 73 7.02 8.42 8.99
N PRO A 74 7.40 9.70 9.14
CA PRO A 74 6.62 10.65 9.93
C PRO A 74 5.24 10.89 9.32
N SER A 75 4.23 11.11 10.16
CA SER A 75 2.86 11.38 9.71
C SER A 75 2.78 12.54 8.72
N ASP A 76 3.51 13.61 8.96
CA ASP A 76 3.36 14.83 8.19
C ASP A 76 3.97 14.64 6.79
N LEU A 77 5.03 13.83 6.69
CA LEU A 77 5.56 13.36 5.42
C LEU A 77 4.53 12.52 4.64
N THR A 78 3.71 11.71 5.31
CA THR A 78 2.64 10.93 4.62
C THR A 78 1.60 11.85 3.98
N PHE A 79 1.24 12.96 4.63
CA PHE A 79 0.35 13.95 4.04
C PHE A 79 0.97 14.59 2.80
N TYR A 80 2.21 15.09 2.90
CA TYR A 80 2.87 15.74 1.76
C TYR A 80 3.13 14.79 0.60
N LEU A 81 3.42 13.51 0.89
CA LEU A 81 3.54 12.49 -0.13
C LEU A 81 2.21 12.29 -0.86
N GLY A 82 1.11 12.12 -0.11
CA GLY A 82 -0.23 12.01 -0.69
C GLY A 82 -0.64 13.23 -1.53
N LYS A 83 -0.38 14.44 -1.03
CA LYS A 83 -0.64 15.71 -1.75
C LYS A 83 0.20 15.82 -3.02
N ASN A 84 1.50 15.53 -2.94
CA ASN A 84 2.38 15.58 -4.10
C ASN A 84 1.99 14.57 -5.18
N SER A 85 1.65 13.34 -4.77
CA SER A 85 1.18 12.29 -5.68
C SER A 85 -0.11 12.69 -6.41
N TYR A 86 -1.02 13.44 -5.77
CA TYR A 86 -2.22 13.96 -6.44
C TYR A 86 -1.86 14.86 -7.61
N TYR A 87 -0.97 15.84 -7.39
CA TYR A 87 -0.57 16.79 -8.43
C TYR A 87 0.31 16.17 -9.52
N LEU A 88 0.94 15.03 -9.25
CA LEU A 88 1.64 14.22 -10.25
C LEU A 88 0.72 13.22 -10.98
N ALA A 89 -0.60 13.30 -10.80
CA ALA A 89 -1.59 12.36 -11.33
C ALA A 89 -1.34 10.89 -10.93
N LYS A 90 -0.65 10.66 -9.81
CA LYS A 90 -0.44 9.31 -9.22
C LYS A 90 -1.55 9.03 -8.23
N TYR A 91 -2.81 9.02 -8.70
CA TYR A 91 -3.98 9.06 -7.83
C TYR A 91 -4.08 7.88 -6.87
N LYS A 92 -3.74 6.67 -7.32
CA LYS A 92 -3.69 5.50 -6.42
C LYS A 92 -2.76 5.73 -5.22
N GLN A 93 -1.54 6.23 -5.49
CA GLN A 93 -0.59 6.52 -4.42
C GLN A 93 -1.12 7.63 -3.51
N SER A 94 -1.69 8.68 -4.10
CA SER A 94 -2.31 9.77 -3.34
C SER A 94 -3.35 9.26 -2.34
N VAL A 95 -4.30 8.43 -2.81
CA VAL A 95 -5.34 7.84 -1.95
C VAL A 95 -4.73 7.00 -0.83
N ASP A 96 -3.78 6.11 -1.15
CA ASP A 96 -3.16 5.20 -0.19
C ASP A 96 -2.46 5.99 0.95
N TRP A 97 -1.72 7.04 0.61
CA TRP A 97 -0.99 7.85 1.58
C TRP A 97 -1.87 8.83 2.37
N LEU A 98 -2.85 9.46 1.73
CA LEU A 98 -3.80 10.35 2.44
C LEU A 98 -4.68 9.55 3.40
N ASN A 99 -5.10 8.35 3.01
CA ASN A 99 -5.80 7.43 3.91
C ASN A 99 -4.92 7.08 5.13
N LYS A 100 -3.62 6.81 4.90
CA LYS A 100 -2.70 6.53 6.00
C LYS A 100 -2.53 7.73 6.95
N TYR A 101 -2.42 8.95 6.43
CA TYR A 101 -2.37 10.16 7.25
C TYR A 101 -3.62 10.30 8.13
N ILE A 102 -4.81 10.16 7.54
CA ILE A 102 -6.09 10.24 8.26
C ILE A 102 -6.18 9.17 9.36
N GLN A 103 -5.72 7.94 9.09
CA GLN A 103 -5.68 6.87 10.10
C GLN A 103 -4.75 7.20 11.29
N LEU A 104 -3.62 7.84 11.03
CA LEU A 104 -2.62 8.15 12.06
C LEU A 104 -2.99 9.38 12.91
N LYS A 105 -3.63 10.38 12.31
CA LYS A 105 -3.91 11.68 12.97
C LYS A 105 -5.38 11.89 13.32
N GLY A 106 -6.29 11.14 12.71
CA GLY A 106 -7.73 11.32 12.86
C GLY A 106 -8.18 12.72 12.43
N THR A 107 -9.18 13.27 13.12
CA THR A 107 -9.74 14.61 12.87
C THR A 107 -8.94 15.74 13.52
N ALA A 108 -7.98 15.44 14.39
CA ALA A 108 -7.18 16.42 15.13
C ALA A 108 -5.87 16.81 14.43
N GLY A 109 -5.55 16.20 13.28
CA GLY A 109 -4.35 16.53 12.51
C GLY A 109 -4.46 17.90 11.85
N GLN A 110 -3.33 18.61 11.77
CA GLN A 110 -3.25 19.94 11.15
C GLN A 110 -3.82 19.97 9.73
N PHE A 111 -3.59 18.91 8.95
CA PHE A 111 -4.03 18.79 7.57
C PHE A 111 -5.24 17.86 7.38
N SER A 112 -5.99 17.51 8.43
CA SER A 112 -7.03 16.48 8.35
C SER A 112 -8.13 16.81 7.35
N GLN A 113 -8.64 18.05 7.34
CA GLN A 113 -9.67 18.45 6.38
C GLN A 113 -9.14 18.42 4.94
N GLU A 114 -7.95 19.00 4.72
CA GLU A 114 -7.33 19.03 3.40
C GLU A 114 -7.04 17.61 2.87
N ALA A 115 -6.60 16.70 3.75
CA ALA A 115 -6.35 15.31 3.39
C ALA A 115 -7.63 14.58 2.97
N ILE A 116 -8.75 14.82 3.65
CA ILE A 116 -10.06 14.24 3.29
C ILE A 116 -10.49 14.75 1.92
N ASP A 117 -10.40 16.06 1.69
CA ASP A 117 -10.83 16.69 0.44
C ASP A 117 -9.97 16.25 -0.74
N LEU A 118 -8.64 16.21 -0.58
CA LEU A 118 -7.72 15.72 -1.60
C LEU A 118 -7.91 14.23 -1.89
N LYS A 119 -8.12 13.41 -0.85
CA LYS A 119 -8.39 11.99 -1.02
C LYS A 119 -9.64 11.77 -1.85
N ALA A 120 -10.73 12.47 -1.56
CA ALA A 120 -11.97 12.35 -2.32
C ALA A 120 -11.78 12.73 -3.80
N LYS A 121 -11.03 13.81 -4.08
CA LYS A 121 -10.69 14.20 -5.46
C LYS A 121 -9.86 13.12 -6.16
N ALA A 122 -8.84 12.57 -5.48
CA ALA A 122 -8.00 11.50 -6.01
C ALA A 122 -8.81 10.22 -6.30
N GLU A 123 -9.77 9.86 -5.44
CA GLU A 123 -10.65 8.71 -5.66
C GLU A 123 -11.52 8.87 -6.90
N VAL A 124 -12.03 10.07 -7.16
CA VAL A 124 -12.81 10.36 -8.38
C VAL A 124 -11.95 10.19 -9.64
N GLU A 125 -10.74 10.73 -9.66
CA GLU A 125 -9.84 10.59 -10.82
C GLU A 125 -9.38 9.14 -11.02
N LEU A 126 -9.09 8.42 -9.95
CA LEU A 126 -8.74 6.99 -10.01
C LEU A 126 -9.88 6.13 -10.58
N LEU A 127 -11.14 6.48 -10.30
CA LEU A 127 -12.28 5.79 -10.89
C LEU A 127 -12.38 6.06 -12.40
N LYS A 128 -12.08 7.28 -12.85
CA LYS A 128 -12.04 7.60 -14.28
C LYS A 128 -10.94 6.82 -15.01
N GLU A 129 -9.74 6.74 -14.43
CA GLU A 129 -8.63 5.95 -15.01
C GLU A 129 -9.04 4.50 -15.22
N LYS A 130 -9.66 3.88 -14.21
CA LYS A 130 -10.15 2.50 -14.30
C LYS A 130 -11.23 2.33 -15.37
N GLN A 131 -12.13 3.30 -15.52
CA GLN A 131 -13.15 3.24 -16.57
C GLN A 131 -12.53 3.30 -17.96
N VAL A 132 -11.52 4.15 -18.16
CA VAL A 132 -10.79 4.25 -19.43
C VAL A 132 -10.04 2.96 -19.73
N GLU A 133 -9.35 2.38 -18.75
CA GLU A 133 -8.66 1.09 -18.90
C GLU A 133 -9.63 -0.04 -19.29
N VAL A 134 -10.80 -0.10 -18.64
CA VAL A 134 -11.84 -1.09 -18.97
C VAL A 134 -12.39 -0.86 -20.38
N GLN A 135 -12.62 0.39 -20.79
CA GLN A 135 -13.07 0.70 -22.15
C GLN A 135 -12.03 0.33 -23.20
N GLN A 136 -10.75 0.61 -22.95
CA GLN A 136 -9.65 0.23 -23.84
C GLN A 136 -9.52 -1.31 -23.93
N ALA A 137 -9.61 -2.01 -22.80
CA ALA A 137 -9.63 -3.47 -22.78
C ALA A 137 -10.82 -4.02 -23.58
N ALA A 138 -12.02 -3.45 -23.41
CA ALA A 138 -13.19 -3.83 -24.17
C ALA A 138 -13.03 -3.58 -25.68
N GLN A 139 -12.44 -2.45 -26.08
CA GLN A 139 -12.15 -2.15 -27.48
C GLN A 139 -11.13 -3.14 -28.08
N LEU A 140 -10.08 -3.47 -27.34
CA LEU A 140 -9.10 -4.48 -27.77
C LEU A 140 -9.76 -5.85 -27.94
N LEU A 141 -10.56 -6.28 -26.95
CA LEU A 141 -11.27 -7.57 -26.96
C LEU A 141 -12.43 -7.63 -27.97
N SER A 142 -12.95 -6.49 -28.42
CA SER A 142 -14.01 -6.43 -29.45
C SER A 142 -13.51 -6.64 -30.89
N LYS A 143 -12.19 -6.65 -31.10
CA LYS A 143 -11.64 -7.05 -32.40
C LYS A 143 -11.95 -8.53 -32.61
N ASP A 144 -12.40 -8.90 -33.81
CA ASP A 144 -12.58 -10.31 -34.17
C ASP A 144 -11.21 -10.97 -34.34
N PHE A 145 -10.62 -11.40 -33.23
CA PHE A 145 -9.48 -12.31 -33.21
C PHE A 145 -9.86 -13.59 -32.49
N GLU A 146 -9.26 -14.70 -32.92
CA GLU A 146 -9.28 -15.95 -32.18
C GLU A 146 -7.96 -16.06 -31.42
N ILE A 147 -8.06 -16.39 -30.13
CA ILE A 147 -6.90 -16.73 -29.32
C ILE A 147 -6.44 -18.12 -29.72
N ASP A 148 -5.19 -18.22 -30.17
CA ASP A 148 -4.51 -19.51 -30.35
C ASP A 148 -4.24 -20.13 -28.97
N CYS A 149 -4.86 -21.27 -28.72
CA CYS A 149 -4.73 -22.00 -27.46
C CYS A 149 -3.53 -22.96 -27.42
N GLY A 150 -2.65 -22.91 -28.43
CA GLY A 150 -1.47 -23.74 -28.54
C GLY A 150 -1.77 -25.19 -28.95
N PRO A 151 -0.74 -26.06 -28.99
CA PRO A 151 -0.80 -27.37 -29.65
C PRO A 151 -1.77 -28.37 -29.00
N THR A 152 -2.16 -28.14 -27.75
CA THR A 152 -3.11 -29.02 -27.04
C THR A 152 -4.57 -28.71 -27.36
N GLY A 153 -4.86 -27.52 -27.92
CA GLY A 153 -6.21 -27.09 -28.28
C GLY A 153 -7.21 -27.04 -27.12
N LYS A 154 -6.73 -27.10 -25.87
CA LYS A 154 -7.55 -27.12 -24.65
C LYS A 154 -7.00 -26.13 -23.63
N VAL A 155 -7.90 -25.38 -23.01
CA VAL A 155 -7.58 -24.37 -22.00
C VAL A 155 -8.28 -24.74 -20.70
N VAL A 156 -7.61 -24.52 -19.57
CA VAL A 156 -8.26 -24.65 -18.25
C VAL A 156 -9.41 -23.66 -18.17
N CYS A 157 -10.59 -24.10 -17.73
CA CYS A 157 -11.77 -23.23 -17.68
C CYS A 157 -11.51 -22.05 -16.73
N PRO A 158 -11.52 -20.80 -17.21
CA PRO A 158 -11.22 -19.63 -16.38
C PRO A 158 -12.33 -19.32 -15.36
N VAL A 159 -13.53 -19.87 -15.55
CA VAL A 159 -14.67 -19.63 -14.64
C VAL A 159 -14.55 -20.42 -13.33
N CYS A 160 -14.03 -21.65 -13.40
CA CYS A 160 -13.84 -22.51 -12.23
C CYS A 160 -12.38 -22.81 -11.91
N ASN A 161 -11.43 -22.27 -12.67
CA ASN A 161 -10.00 -22.55 -12.56
C ASN A 161 -9.70 -24.07 -12.54
N GLY A 162 -10.42 -24.85 -13.35
CA GLY A 162 -10.25 -26.31 -13.43
C GLY A 162 -10.91 -27.11 -12.29
N SER A 163 -11.43 -26.46 -11.26
CA SER A 163 -12.04 -27.15 -10.11
C SER A 163 -13.44 -27.71 -10.38
N THR A 164 -14.04 -27.41 -11.53
CA THR A 164 -15.42 -27.75 -11.91
C THR A 164 -16.51 -27.11 -11.04
N VAL A 165 -16.15 -26.35 -10.00
CA VAL A 165 -17.06 -25.73 -9.04
C VAL A 165 -16.71 -24.25 -8.88
N VAL A 166 -17.72 -23.40 -8.90
CA VAL A 166 -17.59 -21.98 -8.60
C VAL A 166 -17.96 -21.76 -7.13
N ILE A 167 -17.00 -21.29 -6.36
CA ILE A 167 -17.16 -21.01 -4.93
C ILE A 167 -17.48 -19.53 -4.77
N LYS A 168 -18.66 -19.20 -4.23
CA LYS A 168 -19.04 -17.83 -3.88
C LYS A 168 -19.09 -17.68 -2.37
N LYS A 169 -18.23 -16.82 -1.83
CA LYS A 169 -18.24 -16.41 -0.42
C LYS A 169 -19.30 -15.34 -0.21
N THR A 170 -20.23 -15.60 0.70
CA THR A 170 -21.26 -14.64 1.14
C THR A 170 -21.16 -14.45 2.65
N TYR A 171 -21.88 -13.46 3.19
CA TYR A 171 -21.90 -13.20 4.64
C TYR A 171 -22.47 -14.37 5.48
N LEU A 172 -23.18 -15.31 4.84
CA LEU A 172 -23.75 -16.51 5.46
C LEU A 172 -22.87 -17.77 5.29
N GLY A 173 -21.72 -17.66 4.62
CA GLY A 173 -20.82 -18.79 4.36
C GLY A 173 -20.49 -18.98 2.87
N GLU A 174 -19.93 -20.14 2.55
CA GLU A 174 -19.51 -20.51 1.21
C GLU A 174 -20.63 -21.25 0.47
N THR A 175 -20.92 -20.82 -0.76
CA THR A 175 -21.87 -21.50 -1.65
C THR A 175 -21.11 -22.14 -2.81
N TYR A 176 -21.34 -23.43 -3.01
CA TYR A 176 -20.71 -24.23 -4.06
C TYR A 176 -21.72 -24.42 -5.19
N LYS A 177 -21.35 -24.02 -6.41
CA LYS A 177 -22.17 -24.26 -7.61
C LYS A 177 -21.32 -24.92 -8.67
N THR A 178 -21.84 -25.97 -9.29
CA THR A 178 -21.20 -26.59 -10.45
C THR A 178 -20.96 -25.56 -11.55
N CYS A 179 -19.77 -25.58 -12.13
CA CYS A 179 -19.42 -24.72 -13.26
C CYS A 179 -20.23 -25.12 -14.49
N ALA A 180 -21.05 -24.19 -14.95
CA ALA A 180 -22.02 -24.42 -16.00
C ALA A 180 -21.43 -24.35 -17.43
N TYR A 181 -20.15 -23.98 -17.54
CA TYR A 181 -19.45 -23.78 -18.82
C TYR A 181 -18.51 -24.92 -19.19
N CYS A 182 -17.95 -25.64 -18.21
CA CYS A 182 -16.93 -26.66 -18.47
C CYS A 182 -17.45 -28.10 -18.42
N ASN A 183 -18.77 -28.33 -18.38
CA ASN A 183 -19.39 -29.67 -18.38
C ASN A 183 -18.65 -30.70 -17.50
N HIS A 184 -18.28 -30.31 -16.28
CA HIS A 184 -17.53 -31.13 -15.31
C HIS A 184 -16.11 -31.59 -15.72
N THR A 185 -15.56 -31.12 -16.83
CA THR A 185 -14.19 -31.47 -17.26
C THR A 185 -13.13 -30.54 -16.66
N GLY A 186 -13.53 -29.34 -16.23
CA GLY A 186 -12.61 -28.29 -15.77
C GLY A 186 -11.81 -27.64 -16.90
N ALA A 187 -12.03 -28.04 -18.15
CA ALA A 187 -11.34 -27.56 -19.34
C ALA A 187 -12.33 -27.20 -20.45
N LEU A 188 -11.94 -26.27 -21.31
CA LEU A 188 -12.67 -25.87 -22.51
C LEU A 188 -11.84 -26.23 -23.74
N THR A 189 -12.50 -26.61 -24.84
CA THR A 189 -11.84 -26.62 -26.15
C THR A 189 -11.46 -25.19 -26.55
N CYS A 190 -10.51 -25.04 -27.47
CA CYS A 190 -10.12 -23.71 -27.93
C CYS A 190 -11.30 -22.93 -28.53
N GLU A 191 -12.22 -23.62 -29.22
CA GLU A 191 -13.44 -23.02 -29.75
C GLU A 191 -14.39 -22.57 -28.63
N GLU A 192 -14.63 -23.42 -27.62
CA GLU A 192 -15.46 -23.08 -26.44
C GLU A 192 -14.85 -21.92 -25.66
N TYR A 193 -13.52 -21.87 -25.53
CA TYR A 193 -12.80 -20.79 -24.88
C TYR A 193 -12.94 -19.47 -25.65
N ASN A 194 -12.77 -19.48 -26.97
CA ASN A 194 -12.98 -18.29 -27.80
C ASN A 194 -14.45 -17.81 -27.77
N LYS A 195 -15.42 -18.74 -27.80
CA LYS A 195 -16.84 -18.42 -27.60
C LYS A 195 -17.12 -17.83 -26.22
N LEU A 196 -16.45 -18.32 -25.17
CA LEU A 196 -16.60 -17.80 -23.81
C LEU A 196 -16.10 -16.34 -23.73
N LEU A 197 -14.93 -16.04 -24.31
CA LEU A 197 -14.36 -14.69 -24.31
C LEU A 197 -15.23 -13.68 -25.05
N LYS A 198 -15.91 -14.11 -26.12
CA LYS A 198 -16.87 -13.29 -26.87
C LYS A 198 -18.26 -13.19 -26.20
N GLY A 199 -18.47 -13.86 -25.06
CA GLY A 199 -19.78 -13.92 -24.39
C GLY A 199 -20.84 -14.74 -25.14
N GLN A 200 -20.41 -15.59 -26.08
CA GLN A 200 -21.26 -16.39 -26.96
C GLN A 200 -21.40 -17.85 -26.51
N LEU A 201 -20.64 -18.30 -25.50
CA LEU A 201 -20.76 -19.66 -24.96
C LEU A 201 -22.03 -19.77 -24.10
N THR A 202 -23.00 -20.54 -24.56
CA THR A 202 -24.23 -20.80 -23.81
C THR A 202 -24.01 -21.84 -22.72
N VAL A 203 -24.72 -21.65 -21.60
CA VAL A 203 -24.64 -22.54 -20.45
C VAL A 203 -25.25 -23.89 -20.80
N GLY A 204 -24.47 -24.97 -20.65
CA GLY A 204 -24.93 -26.33 -20.96
C GLY A 204 -24.92 -26.73 -22.44
N SER A 205 -24.16 -26.04 -23.31
CA SER A 205 -24.04 -26.47 -24.71
C SER A 205 -23.15 -27.70 -24.84
N ARG A 206 -23.74 -28.88 -24.67
CA ARG A 206 -23.48 -30.14 -25.40
C ARG A 206 -24.64 -31.09 -25.19
#